data_AF-A0A9P6L4K8-F1
#
_entry.id   AF-A0A9P6L4K8-F1
#
_cell.length_a   1.000
_cell.length_b   1.000
_cell.length_c   1.000
_cell.angle_alpha   90.00
_cell.angle_beta   90.00
_cell.angle_gamma   90.00
#
_symmetry.space_group_name_H-M   'P 1'
#
loop_
_entity.id
_entity.type
_entity.pdbx_description
1 polymer ?
#
loop_
_entity_poly.entity_id
_entity_poly.type
_entity_poly.pdbx_seq_one_letter_code
_entity_poly.pdbx_strand_id
1 'polypeptide(L)'
;MDTSSLNQIDFIAKARNASPSPPPRDGFLFTDLDDAQELPLQKLIRHWMNERHAPDILPIQAELLAGILDHIHKQSSTVSLLRTDPDASEDEHFRIMLAQTEIERVKFVVRSYVRTRLSKIEDYARWILADPLLQGRLSETELKHAKSYANLLATHFEESVLKALPGAQQSLDDPVPFMPPMITAPDKMRPVFVLARRDCPSVYLPDGTKMEMRKGQISLTQYRVIESLLFQDLVELV
;
A
#
# COMPACT_ATOMS: atom_id res chain seq x y z
N MET A 1 -10.07 32.27 31.70
CA MET A 1 -9.18 32.86 30.69
C MET A 1 -8.36 31.72 30.12
N ASP A 2 -8.59 31.42 28.84
CA ASP A 2 -8.31 30.15 28.20
C ASP A 2 -6.82 29.80 28.09
N THR A 3 -6.48 28.57 28.50
CA THR A 3 -5.14 27.97 28.36
C THR A 3 -4.84 27.51 26.93
N SER A 4 -5.86 27.46 26.06
CA SER A 4 -5.77 27.05 24.65
C SER A 4 -5.12 28.12 23.76
N SER A 5 -5.39 29.39 24.02
CA SER A 5 -4.82 30.52 23.26
C SER A 5 -3.33 30.74 23.54
N LEU A 6 -2.87 30.41 24.76
CA LEU A 6 -1.46 30.48 25.14
C LEU A 6 -0.59 29.44 24.40
N ASN A 7 -1.09 28.22 24.22
CA ASN A 7 -0.37 27.17 23.51
C ASN A 7 -0.25 27.43 21.99
N GLN A 8 -1.22 28.13 21.41
CA GLN A 8 -1.23 28.47 19.99
C GLN A 8 -0.25 29.61 19.67
N ILE A 9 -0.11 30.57 20.58
CA ILE A 9 0.87 31.67 20.47
C ILE A 9 2.31 31.15 20.60
N ASP A 10 2.54 30.17 21.48
CA ASP A 10 3.87 29.56 21.69
C ASP A 10 4.36 28.78 20.46
N PHE A 11 3.45 28.16 19.70
CA PHE A 11 3.79 27.42 18.48
C PHE A 11 4.18 28.36 17.33
N ILE A 12 3.50 29.50 17.22
CA ILE A 12 3.79 30.54 16.21
C ILE A 12 5.14 31.21 16.52
N ALA A 13 5.44 31.46 17.80
CA ALA A 13 6.74 31.99 18.22
C ALA A 13 7.89 31.03 17.92
N LYS A 14 7.67 29.71 18.08
CA LYS A 14 8.66 28.67 17.78
C LYS A 14 8.92 28.52 16.27
N ALA A 15 7.90 28.72 15.43
CA ALA A 15 8.05 28.72 13.97
C ALA A 15 8.82 29.95 13.45
N ARG A 16 8.71 31.10 14.14
CA ARG A 16 9.42 32.34 13.77
C ARG A 16 10.92 32.33 14.10
N ASN A 17 11.35 31.54 15.09
CA ASN A 17 12.74 31.54 15.59
C ASN A 17 13.57 30.32 15.13
N ALA A 18 13.06 29.50 14.21
CA ALA A 18 13.82 28.36 13.69
C ALA A 18 14.91 28.83 12.70
N SER A 19 16.18 28.51 13.00
CA SER A 19 17.32 28.77 12.12
C SER A 19 17.18 27.97 10.81
N PRO A 20 17.67 28.48 9.66
CA PRO A 20 17.63 27.73 8.41
C PRO A 20 18.47 26.46 8.53
N SER A 21 17.84 25.30 8.38
CA SER A 21 18.52 24.02 8.23
C SER A 21 19.42 24.05 6.98
N PRO A 22 20.60 23.41 7.01
CA PRO A 22 21.50 23.42 5.86
C PRO A 22 20.83 22.78 4.63
N PRO A 23 21.20 23.22 3.41
CA PRO A 23 20.58 22.72 2.19
C PRO A 23 20.79 21.22 2.04
N PRO A 24 19.82 20.47 1.47
CA PRO A 24 19.99 19.06 1.21
C PRO A 24 21.16 18.90 0.22
N ARG A 25 22.10 18.01 0.55
CA ARG A 25 23.19 17.66 -0.36
C ARG A 25 22.57 16.92 -1.54
N ASP A 26 22.68 17.50 -2.73
CA ASP A 26 22.33 16.84 -3.98
C ASP A 26 23.11 15.53 -4.09
N GLY A 27 22.36 14.42 -4.05
CA GLY A 27 22.90 13.07 -4.12
C GLY A 27 21.77 12.07 -4.07
N PHE A 28 21.31 11.63 -5.25
CA PHE A 28 20.57 10.38 -5.40
C PHE A 28 21.45 9.24 -4.87
N LEU A 29 21.30 8.90 -3.60
CA LEU A 29 22.00 7.79 -2.98
C LEU A 29 21.06 7.13 -1.98
N PHE A 30 20.76 5.86 -2.28
CA PHE A 30 20.07 4.88 -1.46
C PHE A 30 20.87 4.54 -0.19
N THR A 31 21.23 5.53 0.60
CA THR A 31 22.00 5.36 1.83
C THR A 31 21.45 6.32 2.86
N ASP A 32 20.49 5.82 3.63
CA ASP A 32 20.48 5.87 5.10
C ASP A 32 19.16 5.23 5.55
N LEU A 33 19.11 3.90 5.46
CA LEU A 33 18.11 3.08 6.17
C LEU A 33 18.50 3.02 7.65
N ASP A 34 18.61 4.16 8.31
CA ASP A 34 18.70 4.20 9.76
C ASP A 34 17.34 3.77 10.33
N ASP A 35 17.38 2.96 11.40
CA ASP A 35 16.23 2.61 12.25
C ASP A 35 15.66 3.84 13.00
N ALA A 36 15.78 5.05 12.43
CA ALA A 36 14.99 6.20 12.79
C ALA A 36 13.51 5.85 12.56
N GLN A 37 12.66 6.23 13.52
CA GLN A 37 11.23 5.92 13.49
C GLN A 37 10.60 6.39 12.17
N GLU A 38 10.44 5.45 11.24
CA GLU A 38 9.94 5.71 9.91
C GLU A 38 8.60 6.43 10.00
N LEU A 39 8.49 7.56 9.29
CA LEU A 39 7.29 8.38 9.32
C LEU A 39 6.10 7.56 8.79
N PRO A 40 4.86 7.80 9.27
CA PRO A 40 3.68 7.07 8.79
C PRO A 40 3.54 7.11 7.26
N LEU A 41 3.83 8.25 6.63
CA LEU A 41 3.79 8.38 5.18
C LEU A 41 4.85 7.51 4.48
N GLN A 42 6.07 7.43 5.01
CA GLN A 42 7.14 6.59 4.46
C GLN A 42 6.74 5.10 4.54
N LYS A 43 6.19 4.67 5.68
CA LYS A 43 5.62 3.33 5.84
C LYS A 43 4.55 3.05 4.79
N LEU A 44 3.62 3.99 4.58
CA LEU A 44 2.55 3.81 3.59
C LEU A 44 3.12 3.71 2.17
N ILE A 45 4.10 4.55 1.82
CA ILE A 45 4.76 4.49 0.51
C ILE A 45 5.43 3.13 0.33
N ARG A 46 6.09 2.59 1.36
CA ARG A 46 6.66 1.23 1.30
C ARG A 46 5.60 0.17 1.08
N HIS A 47 4.54 0.15 1.89
CA HIS A 47 3.45 -0.81 1.72
C HIS A 47 2.76 -0.67 0.36
N TRP A 48 2.69 0.55 -0.17
CA TRP A 48 2.20 0.82 -1.51
C TRP A 48 3.10 0.24 -2.60
N MET A 49 4.43 0.39 -2.48
CA MET A 49 5.39 -0.20 -3.41
C MET A 49 5.37 -1.74 -3.33
N ASN A 50 5.34 -2.29 -2.12
CA ASN A 50 5.18 -3.73 -1.90
C ASN A 50 3.90 -4.25 -2.55
N GLU A 51 2.78 -3.58 -2.35
CA GLU A 51 1.51 -3.97 -2.96
C GLU A 51 1.56 -3.89 -4.50
N ARG A 52 2.21 -2.88 -5.07
CA ARG A 52 2.32 -2.77 -6.53
C ARG A 52 3.15 -3.87 -7.17
N HIS A 53 4.19 -4.33 -6.49
CA HIS A 53 5.14 -5.30 -7.04
C HIS A 53 4.85 -6.75 -6.64
N ALA A 54 4.08 -6.98 -5.56
CA ALA A 54 3.65 -8.31 -5.18
C ALA A 54 2.62 -8.86 -6.19
N PRO A 55 2.73 -10.13 -6.64
CA PRO A 55 1.72 -10.77 -7.47
C PRO A 55 0.45 -11.15 -6.68
N ASP A 56 0.59 -11.40 -5.37
CA ASP A 56 -0.50 -11.76 -4.45
C ASP A 56 -0.98 -10.54 -3.63
N ILE A 57 -2.13 -10.64 -2.97
CA ILE A 57 -2.67 -9.62 -2.07
C ILE A 57 -1.95 -9.64 -0.72
N LEU A 58 -1.42 -8.49 -0.30
CA LEU A 58 -0.74 -8.35 0.99
C LEU A 58 -1.73 -8.00 2.13
N PRO A 59 -1.33 -8.12 3.41
CA PRO A 59 -2.18 -7.78 4.55
C PRO A 59 -2.42 -6.26 4.61
N ILE A 60 -3.67 -5.89 4.81
CA ILE A 60 -4.03 -4.47 4.88
C ILE A 60 -3.40 -3.79 6.11
N GLN A 61 -2.87 -2.60 5.88
CA GLN A 61 -2.36 -1.70 6.92
C GLN A 61 -3.47 -0.74 7.38
N ALA A 62 -4.54 -1.29 7.98
CA ALA A 62 -5.76 -0.53 8.29
C ALA A 62 -5.52 0.63 9.26
N GLU A 63 -4.79 0.39 10.36
CA GLU A 63 -4.49 1.43 11.35
C GLU A 63 -3.63 2.56 10.78
N LEU A 64 -2.60 2.20 10.00
CA LEU A 64 -1.73 3.16 9.32
C LEU A 64 -2.53 4.03 8.35
N LEU A 65 -3.38 3.40 7.54
CA LEU A 65 -4.23 4.09 6.57
C LEU A 65 -5.22 5.03 7.27
N ALA A 66 -5.87 4.58 8.35
CA ALA A 66 -6.78 5.41 9.14
C ALA A 66 -6.08 6.64 9.71
N GLY A 67 -4.90 6.46 10.32
CA GLY A 67 -4.12 7.58 10.86
C GLY A 67 -3.71 8.60 9.79
N ILE A 68 -3.33 8.15 8.59
CA ILE A 68 -2.99 9.03 7.47
C ILE A 68 -4.22 9.78 6.95
N LEU A 69 -5.37 9.11 6.83
CA LEU A 69 -6.63 9.75 6.43
C LEU A 69 -7.07 10.83 7.43
N ASP A 70 -6.94 10.56 8.73
CA ASP A 70 -7.21 11.54 9.79
C ASP A 70 -6.28 12.76 9.69
N HIS A 71 -5.00 12.53 9.42
CA HIS A 71 -4.02 13.60 9.22
C HIS A 71 -4.35 14.44 7.98
N ILE A 72 -4.69 13.80 6.85
CA ILE A 72 -5.16 14.49 5.65
C ILE A 72 -6.39 15.35 5.97
N HIS A 73 -7.37 14.82 6.69
CA HIS A 73 -8.60 15.53 7.02
C HIS A 73 -8.34 16.76 7.89
N LYS A 74 -7.51 16.62 8.94
CA LYS A 74 -7.10 17.72 9.82
C LYS A 74 -6.35 18.80 9.04
N GLN A 75 -5.31 18.42 8.30
CA GLN A 75 -4.51 19.37 7.51
C GLN A 75 -5.32 20.05 6.42
N SER A 76 -6.21 19.34 5.73
CA SER A 76 -7.08 19.91 4.71
C SER A 76 -8.04 20.95 5.30
N SER A 77 -8.57 20.69 6.50
CA SER A 77 -9.41 21.66 7.23
C SER A 77 -8.63 22.92 7.60
N THR A 78 -7.42 22.76 8.14
CA THR A 78 -6.54 23.89 8.50
C THR A 78 -6.16 24.73 7.28
N VAL A 79 -5.73 24.09 6.19
CA VAL A 79 -5.38 24.79 4.93
C VAL A 79 -6.58 25.54 4.37
N SER A 80 -7.78 24.96 4.44
CA SER A 80 -9.00 25.63 3.97
C SER A 80 -9.33 26.89 4.78
N LEU A 81 -9.12 26.88 6.10
CA LEU A 81 -9.34 28.04 6.97
C LEU A 81 -8.30 29.14 6.73
N LEU A 82 -7.03 28.77 6.61
CA LEU A 82 -5.95 29.73 6.34
C LEU A 82 -6.10 30.38 4.96
N ARG A 83 -6.66 29.67 3.99
CA ARG A 83 -6.93 30.21 2.64
C ARG A 83 -8.03 31.27 2.63
N THR A 84 -8.95 31.25 3.60
CA THR A 84 -10.04 32.23 3.70
C THR A 84 -9.65 33.51 4.43
N ASP A 85 -8.45 33.58 4.99
CA ASP A 85 -7.94 34.76 5.69
C ASP A 85 -7.51 35.84 4.67
N PRO A 86 -8.20 36.99 4.58
CA PRO A 86 -7.87 38.06 3.64
C PRO A 86 -6.62 38.86 4.05
N ASP A 87 -6.17 38.74 5.30
CA ASP A 87 -5.03 39.48 5.84
C ASP A 87 -3.70 38.69 5.74
N ALA A 88 -3.73 37.51 5.11
CA ALA A 88 -2.56 36.66 4.95
C ALA A 88 -1.49 37.33 4.08
N SER A 89 -0.24 37.30 4.54
CA SER A 89 0.92 37.80 3.78
C SER A 89 1.19 36.95 2.53
N GLU A 90 1.87 37.52 1.52
CA GLU A 90 2.32 36.78 0.32
C GLU A 90 3.14 35.53 0.69
N ASP A 91 4.01 35.64 1.70
CA ASP A 91 4.80 34.52 2.23
C ASP A 91 3.92 33.43 2.87
N GLU A 92 2.81 33.83 3.49
CA GLU A 92 1.83 32.89 4.07
C GLU A 92 1.03 32.20 2.98
N HIS A 93 0.64 32.93 1.94
CA HIS A 93 -0.02 32.37 0.77
C HIS A 93 0.85 31.30 0.08
N PHE A 94 2.15 31.56 -0.06
CA PHE A 94 3.09 30.58 -0.60
C PHE A 94 3.19 29.32 0.27
N ARG A 95 3.27 29.47 1.59
CA ARG A 95 3.27 28.33 2.53
C ARG A 95 1.98 27.51 2.47
N ILE A 96 0.83 28.17 2.36
CA ILE A 96 -0.49 27.52 2.21
C ILE A 96 -0.54 26.71 0.92
N MET A 97 -0.08 27.28 -0.20
CA MET A 97 -0.02 26.60 -1.49
C MET A 97 0.86 25.35 -1.43
N LEU A 98 2.05 25.45 -0.83
CA LEU A 98 2.94 24.30 -0.65
C LEU A 98 2.29 23.18 0.18
N ALA A 99 1.63 23.53 1.29
CA ALA A 99 0.91 22.58 2.13
C ALA A 99 -0.25 21.90 1.36
N GLN A 100 -0.99 22.67 0.55
CA GLN A 100 -2.07 22.14 -0.29
C GLN A 100 -1.54 21.14 -1.33
N THR A 101 -0.44 21.48 -2.01
CA THR A 101 0.19 20.58 -2.98
C THR A 101 0.65 19.28 -2.31
N GLU A 102 1.23 19.35 -1.12
CA GLU A 102 1.66 18.15 -0.39
C GLU A 102 0.47 17.28 0.03
N ILE A 103 -0.63 17.86 0.49
CA ILE A 103 -1.87 17.12 0.79
C ILE A 103 -2.35 16.33 -0.45
N GLU A 104 -2.33 16.93 -1.63
CA GLU A 104 -2.74 16.23 -2.85
C GLU A 104 -1.79 15.10 -3.25
N ARG A 105 -0.49 15.25 -3.01
CA ARG A 105 0.49 14.16 -3.21
C ARG A 105 0.22 12.99 -2.27
N VAL A 106 -0.08 13.25 -1.00
CA VAL A 106 -0.40 12.19 -0.03
C VAL A 106 -1.74 11.51 -0.40
N LYS A 107 -2.76 12.28 -0.79
CA LYS A 107 -4.03 11.72 -1.28
C LYS A 107 -3.81 10.85 -2.52
N PHE A 108 -2.91 11.23 -3.43
CA PHE A 108 -2.56 10.40 -4.58
C PHE A 108 -1.99 9.04 -4.15
N VAL A 109 -1.05 9.01 -3.21
CA VAL A 109 -0.47 7.75 -2.70
C VAL A 109 -1.57 6.87 -2.10
N VAL A 110 -2.44 7.43 -1.26
CA VAL A 110 -3.57 6.70 -0.65
C VAL A 110 -4.50 6.13 -1.72
N ARG A 111 -4.93 6.94 -2.68
CA ARG A 111 -5.80 6.50 -3.78
C ARG A 111 -5.13 5.41 -4.62
N SER A 112 -3.85 5.56 -4.92
CA SER A 112 -3.09 4.59 -5.72
C SER A 112 -2.99 3.26 -4.98
N TYR A 113 -2.68 3.27 -3.68
CA TYR A 113 -2.63 2.07 -2.84
C TYR A 113 -3.96 1.31 -2.84
N VAL A 114 -5.06 1.99 -2.54
CA VAL A 114 -6.38 1.35 -2.52
C VAL A 114 -6.78 0.83 -3.91
N ARG A 115 -6.53 1.58 -4.97
CA ARG A 115 -6.84 1.13 -6.35
C ARG A 115 -6.02 -0.09 -6.76
N THR A 116 -4.74 -0.16 -6.40
CA THR A 116 -3.92 -1.35 -6.67
C THR A 116 -4.48 -2.57 -5.95
N ARG A 117 -4.89 -2.43 -4.69
CA ARG A 117 -5.52 -3.52 -3.93
C ARG A 117 -6.83 -3.97 -4.56
N LEU A 118 -7.72 -3.04 -4.89
CA LEU A 118 -9.00 -3.35 -5.54
C LEU A 118 -8.82 -4.10 -6.85
N SER A 119 -7.86 -3.70 -7.69
CA SER A 119 -7.54 -4.41 -8.93
C SER A 119 -7.19 -5.88 -8.66
N LYS A 120 -6.30 -6.15 -7.70
CA LYS A 120 -5.96 -7.53 -7.33
C LYS A 120 -7.13 -8.32 -6.74
N ILE A 121 -7.97 -7.65 -5.94
CA ILE A 121 -9.16 -8.28 -5.36
C ILE A 121 -10.12 -8.70 -6.47
N GLU A 122 -10.30 -7.88 -7.50
CA GLU A 122 -11.14 -8.21 -8.65
C GLU A 122 -10.53 -9.35 -9.49
N ASP A 123 -9.22 -9.31 -9.76
CA ASP A 123 -8.51 -10.35 -10.53
C ASP A 123 -8.56 -11.74 -9.86
N TYR A 124 -8.54 -11.77 -8.53
CA TYR A 124 -8.43 -12.99 -7.71
C TYR A 124 -9.61 -13.19 -6.74
N ALA A 125 -10.79 -12.63 -7.03
CA ALA A 125 -11.92 -12.62 -6.09
C ALA A 125 -12.31 -14.02 -5.58
N ARG A 126 -12.48 -14.98 -6.48
CA ARG A 126 -12.84 -16.37 -6.13
C ARG A 126 -11.73 -17.09 -5.36
N TRP A 127 -10.47 -16.84 -5.73
CA TRP A 127 -9.31 -17.39 -5.03
C TRP A 127 -9.22 -16.88 -3.58
N ILE A 128 -9.39 -15.57 -3.38
CA ILE A 128 -9.38 -14.95 -2.06
C ILE A 128 -10.54 -15.44 -1.20
N LEU A 129 -11.74 -15.58 -1.77
CA LEU A 129 -12.92 -16.05 -1.03
C LEU A 129 -12.85 -17.54 -0.66
N ALA A 130 -12.06 -18.35 -1.37
CA ALA A 130 -11.88 -19.76 -1.05
C ALA A 130 -10.99 -19.99 0.20
N ASP A 131 -10.09 -19.06 0.53
CA ASP A 131 -9.13 -19.21 1.63
C ASP A 131 -9.41 -18.20 2.77
N PRO A 132 -9.82 -18.67 3.98
CA PRO A 132 -10.03 -17.80 5.14
C PRO A 132 -8.79 -16.99 5.55
N LEU A 133 -7.57 -17.50 5.31
CA LEU A 133 -6.34 -16.77 5.63
C LEU A 133 -6.16 -15.55 4.72
N LEU A 134 -6.56 -15.66 3.45
CA LEU A 134 -6.55 -14.54 2.50
C LEU A 134 -7.65 -13.54 2.82
N GLN A 135 -8.84 -14.00 3.23
CA GLN A 135 -9.89 -13.09 3.70
C GLN A 135 -9.43 -12.23 4.88
N GLY A 136 -8.62 -12.78 5.78
CA GLY A 136 -8.01 -12.03 6.90
C GLY A 136 -7.03 -10.94 6.48
N ARG A 137 -6.58 -10.89 5.22
CA ARG A 137 -5.71 -9.84 4.68
C ARG A 137 -6.48 -8.61 4.19
N LEU A 138 -7.80 -8.69 4.04
CA LEU A 138 -8.66 -7.64 3.50
C LEU A 138 -9.30 -6.82 4.63
N SER A 139 -9.64 -5.56 4.36
CA SER A 139 -10.60 -4.85 5.22
C SER A 139 -12.01 -5.43 5.10
N GLU A 140 -12.89 -5.10 6.04
CA GLU A 140 -14.31 -5.44 5.95
C GLU A 140 -14.97 -4.90 4.67
N THR A 141 -14.59 -3.68 4.25
CA THR A 141 -15.11 -3.05 3.03
C THR A 141 -14.58 -3.73 1.77
N GLU A 142 -13.30 -4.12 1.75
CA GLU A 142 -12.67 -4.89 0.68
C GLU A 142 -13.29 -6.28 0.57
N LEU A 143 -13.51 -6.97 1.69
CA LEU A 143 -14.14 -8.28 1.72
C LEU A 143 -15.59 -8.22 1.22
N LYS A 144 -16.34 -7.19 1.60
CA LYS A 144 -17.69 -6.94 1.07
C LYS A 144 -17.64 -6.72 -0.44
N HIS A 145 -16.71 -5.92 -0.94
CA HIS A 145 -16.51 -5.70 -2.38
C HIS A 145 -16.20 -7.01 -3.11
N ALA A 146 -15.25 -7.81 -2.60
CA ALA A 146 -14.89 -9.10 -3.17
C ALA A 146 -16.09 -10.05 -3.30
N LYS A 147 -16.92 -10.15 -2.24
CA LYS A 147 -18.15 -10.97 -2.24
C LYS A 147 -19.17 -10.46 -3.25
N SER A 148 -19.43 -9.16 -3.26
CA SER A 148 -20.36 -8.55 -4.22
C SER A 148 -19.90 -8.71 -5.65
N TYR A 149 -18.60 -8.54 -5.93
CA TYR A 149 -18.00 -8.69 -7.24
C TYR A 149 -18.04 -10.13 -7.74
N ALA A 150 -17.66 -11.09 -6.90
CA ALA A 150 -17.73 -12.52 -7.24
C ALA A 150 -19.17 -12.97 -7.56
N ASN A 151 -20.15 -12.51 -6.77
CA ASN A 151 -21.56 -12.80 -7.02
C ASN A 151 -22.05 -12.15 -8.33
N LEU A 152 -21.69 -10.88 -8.57
CA LEU A 152 -22.04 -10.17 -9.81
C LEU A 152 -21.53 -10.92 -11.06
N LEU A 153 -20.27 -11.36 -11.03
CA LEU A 153 -19.70 -12.14 -12.13
C LEU A 153 -20.39 -13.50 -12.29
N ALA A 154 -20.66 -14.20 -11.18
CA ALA A 154 -21.35 -15.49 -11.22
C ALA A 154 -22.75 -15.36 -11.85
N THR A 155 -23.56 -14.40 -11.39
CA THR A 155 -24.88 -14.12 -11.96
C THR A 155 -24.80 -13.75 -13.44
N HIS A 156 -23.85 -12.88 -13.81
CA HIS A 156 -23.67 -12.47 -15.20
C HIS A 156 -23.34 -13.66 -16.11
N PHE A 157 -22.41 -14.54 -15.71
CA PHE A 157 -22.08 -15.74 -16.49
C PHE A 157 -23.24 -16.73 -16.54
N GLU A 158 -23.95 -16.89 -15.42
CA GLU A 158 -25.10 -17.78 -15.32
C GLU A 158 -26.21 -17.39 -16.32
N GLU A 159 -26.56 -16.11 -16.35
CA GLU A 159 -27.60 -15.57 -17.24
C GLU A 159 -27.17 -15.49 -18.70
N SER A 160 -25.90 -15.20 -18.95
CA SER A 160 -25.41 -14.98 -20.33
C SER A 160 -25.11 -16.28 -21.06
N VAL A 161 -24.55 -17.29 -20.38
CA VAL A 161 -24.02 -18.49 -21.03
C VAL A 161 -24.34 -19.77 -20.27
N LEU A 162 -24.09 -19.85 -18.96
CA LEU A 162 -24.03 -21.15 -18.27
C LEU A 162 -25.39 -21.86 -18.24
N LYS A 163 -26.52 -21.13 -18.12
CA LYS A 163 -27.87 -21.72 -18.18
C LYS A 163 -28.15 -22.48 -19.49
N ALA A 164 -27.50 -22.10 -20.58
CA ALA A 164 -27.65 -22.75 -21.88
C ALA A 164 -26.74 -23.98 -22.06
N LEU A 165 -25.75 -24.18 -21.16
CA LEU A 165 -24.83 -25.30 -21.23
C LEU A 165 -25.42 -26.56 -20.57
N PRO A 166 -24.95 -27.76 -20.96
CA PRO A 166 -25.25 -29.00 -20.24
C PRO A 166 -24.85 -28.90 -18.76
N GLY A 167 -25.61 -29.55 -17.87
CA GLY A 167 -25.42 -29.45 -16.40
C GLY A 167 -23.98 -29.69 -15.92
N ALA A 168 -23.24 -30.58 -16.58
CA ALA A 168 -21.84 -30.88 -16.25
C ALA A 168 -20.84 -29.76 -16.60
N GLN A 169 -21.26 -28.69 -17.28
CA GLN A 169 -20.43 -27.55 -17.68
C GLN A 169 -20.97 -26.22 -17.13
N GLN A 170 -21.91 -26.27 -16.19
CA GLN A 170 -22.50 -25.07 -15.60
C GLN A 170 -21.69 -24.54 -14.42
N SER A 171 -20.78 -25.33 -13.84
CA SER A 171 -19.97 -24.86 -12.72
C SER A 171 -18.84 -23.95 -13.17
N LEU A 172 -18.35 -23.15 -12.23
CA LEU A 172 -17.31 -22.13 -12.43
C LEU A 172 -15.97 -22.51 -11.79
N ASP A 173 -15.91 -23.68 -11.15
CA ASP A 173 -14.80 -24.18 -10.35
C ASP A 173 -14.53 -25.68 -10.59
N ASP A 174 -14.99 -26.21 -11.73
CA ASP A 174 -14.84 -27.63 -12.05
C ASP A 174 -13.35 -28.02 -12.17
N PRO A 175 -12.88 -29.02 -11.39
CA PRO A 175 -11.54 -29.54 -11.52
C PRO A 175 -11.48 -30.49 -12.73
N VAL A 176 -11.10 -29.96 -13.88
CA VAL A 176 -10.92 -30.77 -15.10
C VAL A 176 -9.49 -31.34 -15.14
N PRO A 177 -9.31 -32.68 -15.21
CA PRO A 177 -7.99 -33.28 -15.32
C PRO A 177 -7.24 -32.77 -16.56
N PHE A 178 -5.93 -32.55 -16.41
CA PHE A 178 -5.03 -32.07 -17.47
C PHE A 178 -5.34 -30.66 -18.02
N MET A 179 -6.26 -29.91 -17.41
CA MET A 179 -6.52 -28.50 -17.68
C MET A 179 -6.04 -27.65 -16.49
N PRO A 180 -5.64 -26.38 -16.70
CA PRO A 180 -5.40 -25.47 -15.61
C PRO A 180 -6.70 -25.22 -14.82
N PRO A 181 -6.60 -24.93 -13.51
CA PRO A 181 -7.77 -24.64 -12.68
C PRO A 181 -8.54 -23.43 -13.23
N MET A 182 -9.87 -23.49 -13.17
CA MET A 182 -10.76 -22.40 -13.61
C MET A 182 -10.67 -21.16 -12.70
N ILE A 183 -10.28 -21.35 -11.43
CA ILE A 183 -10.05 -20.27 -10.48
C ILE A 183 -8.64 -19.70 -10.73
N THR A 184 -8.59 -18.42 -11.10
CA THR A 184 -7.34 -17.67 -11.28
C THR A 184 -6.62 -17.51 -9.95
N ALA A 185 -5.38 -18.00 -9.88
CA ALA A 185 -4.51 -17.86 -8.72
C ALA A 185 -3.31 -16.92 -9.02
N PRO A 186 -2.80 -16.17 -8.04
CA PRO A 186 -1.60 -15.34 -8.21
C PRO A 186 -0.36 -16.17 -8.58
N ASP A 187 0.42 -15.68 -9.55
CA ASP A 187 1.69 -16.30 -9.91
C ASP A 187 2.80 -15.93 -8.91
N LYS A 188 3.04 -16.83 -7.95
CA LYS A 188 4.12 -16.67 -6.96
C LYS A 188 5.52 -16.94 -7.52
N MET A 189 5.65 -17.46 -8.74
CA MET A 189 6.94 -17.70 -9.38
C MET A 189 7.45 -16.47 -10.15
N ARG A 190 6.63 -15.41 -10.24
CA ARG A 190 6.98 -14.15 -10.87
C ARG A 190 8.27 -13.56 -10.26
N PRO A 191 9.26 -13.16 -11.09
CA PRO A 191 10.46 -12.50 -10.61
C PRO A 191 10.14 -11.08 -10.09
N VAL A 192 10.74 -10.74 -8.96
CA VAL A 192 10.61 -9.44 -8.27
C VAL A 192 11.97 -8.92 -7.84
N PHE A 193 12.13 -7.60 -7.86
CA PHE A 193 13.29 -6.95 -7.26
C PHE A 193 13.02 -6.69 -5.79
N VAL A 194 14.02 -7.02 -4.96
CA VAL A 194 13.89 -7.05 -3.51
C VAL A 194 15.07 -6.33 -2.89
N LEU A 195 14.80 -5.35 -2.03
CA LEU A 195 15.78 -4.66 -1.23
C LEU A 195 15.75 -5.20 0.20
N ALA A 196 16.91 -5.66 0.69
CA ALA A 196 17.06 -6.07 2.08
C ALA A 196 17.15 -4.86 3.02
N ARG A 197 16.20 -4.74 3.94
CA ARG A 197 16.20 -3.67 4.96
C ARG A 197 17.14 -4.00 6.13
N ARG A 198 17.33 -5.29 6.37
CA ARG A 198 18.19 -5.86 7.41
C ARG A 198 18.95 -7.06 6.85
N ASP A 199 19.94 -7.52 7.59
CA ASP A 199 20.60 -8.78 7.25
C ASP A 199 19.59 -9.92 7.36
N CYS A 200 19.30 -10.54 6.21
CA CYS A 200 18.27 -11.55 6.09
C CYS A 200 18.87 -12.94 6.33
N PRO A 201 18.10 -13.89 6.89
CA PRO A 201 18.53 -15.29 6.93
C PRO A 201 18.69 -15.84 5.51
N SER A 202 19.60 -16.80 5.33
CA SER A 202 19.83 -17.43 4.03
C SER A 202 18.54 -18.13 3.55
N VAL A 203 18.11 -17.80 2.33
CA VAL A 203 16.95 -18.43 1.68
C VAL A 203 17.42 -19.36 0.58
N TYR A 204 16.65 -20.43 0.33
CA TYR A 204 16.94 -21.37 -0.75
C TYR A 204 16.16 -20.97 -1.99
N LEU A 205 16.87 -20.85 -3.10
CA LEU A 205 16.29 -20.70 -4.43
C LEU A 205 15.73 -22.04 -4.92
N PRO A 206 14.85 -22.06 -5.94
CA PRO A 206 14.26 -23.29 -6.47
C PRO A 206 15.27 -24.30 -7.02
N ASP A 207 16.46 -23.84 -7.39
CA ASP A 207 17.59 -24.66 -7.86
C ASP A 207 18.40 -25.29 -6.70
N GLY A 208 18.05 -24.99 -5.44
CA GLY A 208 18.76 -25.43 -4.25
C GLY A 208 19.93 -24.54 -3.83
N THR A 209 20.21 -23.48 -4.58
CA THR A 209 21.27 -22.52 -4.26
C THR A 209 20.86 -21.68 -3.05
N LYS A 210 21.79 -21.48 -2.11
CA LYS A 210 21.59 -20.56 -0.99
C LYS A 210 21.82 -19.13 -1.44
N MET A 211 20.88 -18.25 -1.14
CA MET A 211 20.98 -16.81 -1.36
C MET A 211 21.02 -16.11 0.00
N GLU A 212 22.06 -15.30 0.21
CA GLU A 212 22.19 -14.42 1.37
C GLU A 212 21.95 -12.98 0.93
N MET A 213 21.17 -12.23 1.71
CA MET A 213 20.88 -10.83 1.42
C MET A 213 21.34 -9.99 2.60
N ARG A 214 22.30 -9.10 2.35
CA ARG A 214 22.79 -8.14 3.36
C ARG A 214 21.98 -6.86 3.32
N LYS A 215 21.92 -6.13 4.43
CA LYS A 215 21.25 -4.81 4.49
C LYS A 215 21.72 -3.91 3.34
N GLY A 216 20.76 -3.31 2.63
CA GLY A 216 20.98 -2.42 1.48
C GLY A 216 21.19 -3.13 0.14
N GLN A 217 21.27 -4.45 0.11
CA GLN A 217 21.47 -5.20 -1.14
C GLN A 217 20.15 -5.37 -1.89
N ILE A 218 20.16 -5.07 -3.20
CA ILE A 218 19.07 -5.38 -4.12
C ILE A 218 19.35 -6.73 -4.78
N SER A 219 18.37 -7.61 -4.79
CA SER A 219 18.44 -8.94 -5.42
C SER A 219 17.21 -9.18 -6.30
N LEU A 220 17.39 -9.91 -7.40
CA LEU A 220 16.31 -10.39 -8.26
C LEU A 220 16.02 -11.86 -7.93
N THR A 221 14.79 -12.16 -7.53
CA THR A 221 14.39 -13.52 -7.15
C THR A 221 12.90 -13.75 -7.40
N GLN A 222 12.42 -14.96 -7.22
CA GLN A 222 11.00 -15.29 -7.33
C GLN A 222 10.25 -14.86 -6.06
N TYR A 223 9.04 -14.33 -6.22
CA TYR A 223 8.24 -13.84 -5.09
C TYR A 223 8.03 -14.88 -3.98
N ARG A 224 7.80 -16.15 -4.35
CA ARG A 224 7.64 -17.27 -3.40
C ARG A 224 8.80 -17.40 -2.40
N VAL A 225 10.03 -17.07 -2.79
CA VAL A 225 11.22 -17.21 -1.94
C VAL A 225 11.24 -16.16 -0.84
N ILE A 226 10.74 -14.96 -1.13
CA ILE A 226 10.81 -13.79 -0.24
C ILE A 226 9.50 -13.48 0.47
N GLU A 227 8.44 -14.23 0.19
CA GLU A 227 7.10 -14.01 0.76
C GLU A 227 7.15 -13.95 2.30
N SER A 228 7.82 -14.91 2.94
CA SER A 228 7.97 -14.93 4.41
C SER A 228 8.81 -13.77 4.94
N LEU A 229 9.87 -13.38 4.24
CA LEU A 229 10.72 -12.25 4.61
C LEU A 229 9.98 -10.91 4.48
N LEU A 230 9.10 -10.80 3.48
CA LEU A 230 8.27 -9.64 3.24
C LEU A 230 7.24 -9.47 4.36
N PHE A 231 6.61 -10.56 4.81
CA PHE A 231 5.69 -10.53 5.96
C PHE A 231 6.39 -10.15 7.27
N GLN A 232 7.69 -10.37 7.38
CA GLN A 232 8.50 -10.03 8.55
C GLN A 232 9.11 -8.62 8.47
N ASP A 233 8.78 -7.83 7.45
CA ASP A 233 9.35 -6.49 7.18
C ASP A 233 10.90 -6.48 7.07
N LEU A 234 11.52 -7.63 6.77
CA LEU A 234 12.97 -7.76 6.58
C LEU A 234 13.43 -7.28 5.21
N VAL A 235 12.53 -7.36 4.23
CA VAL A 235 12.74 -6.95 2.85
C VAL A 235 11.60 -6.07 2.37
N GLU A 236 11.83 -5.31 1.31
CA GLU A 236 10.81 -4.57 0.58
C GLU A 236 10.98 -4.77 -0.94
N LEU A 237 9.88 -4.61 -1.68
CA LEU A 237 9.87 -4.74 -3.13
C LEU A 237 10.08 -3.37 -3.78
N VAL A 238 10.93 -3.33 -4.80
CA VAL A 238 11.36 -2.09 -5.47
C VAL A 238 11.00 -2.09 -6.95
#